data_AF-A0A940WYG3-F1
#
_entry.id   AF-A0A940WYG3-F1
#
_cell.length_a   1.000
_cell.length_b   1.000
_cell.length_c   1.000
_cell.angle_alpha   90.00
_cell.angle_beta   90.00
_cell.angle_gamma   90.00
#
_symmetry.space_group_name_H-M   'P 1'
#
loop_
_entity.id
_entity.type
_entity.pdbx_description
1 polymer ?
#
loop_
_entity_poly.entity_id
_entity_poly.type
_entity_poly.pdbx_seq_one_letter_code
_entity_poly.pdbx_strand_id
1 'polypeptide(L)' 'MKNKFLSRKFLLAVITGLLVVANQGLGLNLPEESILTVAGVAVTYIVGESVVDAKKKGEGK' A
#
# COMPACT_ATOMS: atom_id res chain seq x y z
N MET A 1 2.96 -11.98 19.22
CA MET A 1 3.42 -11.31 17.99
C MET A 1 2.26 -10.54 17.40
N LYS A 2 2.32 -9.21 17.30
CA LYS A 2 1.32 -8.44 16.53
C LYS A 2 1.51 -8.82 15.06
N ASN A 3 0.51 -9.42 14.41
CA ASN A 3 0.62 -9.96 13.06
C ASN A 3 0.90 -8.85 12.03
N LYS A 4 2.18 -8.56 11.78
CA LYS A 4 2.62 -7.57 10.78
C LYS A 4 2.11 -7.88 9.37
N PHE A 5 1.95 -9.17 9.04
CA PHE A 5 1.41 -9.66 7.77
C PHE A 5 -0.10 -9.44 7.58
N LEU A 6 -0.81 -9.03 8.64
CA LEU A 6 -2.24 -8.64 8.58
C LEU A 6 -2.43 -7.15 8.88
N SER A 7 -1.35 -6.36 8.86
CA SER A 7 -1.45 -4.91 8.99
C SER A 7 -2.21 -4.32 7.80
N ARG A 8 -3.05 -3.31 8.05
CA ARG A 8 -3.80 -2.59 7.01
C ARG A 8 -2.88 -2.06 5.90
N LYS A 9 -1.71 -1.52 6.27
CA LYS A 9 -0.67 -1.07 5.32
C LYS A 9 -0.12 -2.18 4.44
N PHE A 10 0.10 -3.36 5.05
CA PHE A 10 0.66 -4.50 4.34
C PHE A 10 -0.36 -5.09 3.36
N LEU A 11 -1.61 -5.27 3.81
CA LEU A 11 -2.69 -5.72 2.95
C LEU A 11 -2.95 -4.74 1.81
N LEU A 12 -2.94 -3.44 2.08
CA LEU A 12 -3.07 -2.42 1.05
C LEU A 12 -1.95 -2.51 0.02
N ALA A 13 -0.69 -2.62 0.46
CA ALA A 13 0.46 -2.78 -0.44
C ALA A 13 0.33 -4.02 -1.33
N VAL A 14 -0.05 -5.16 -0.75
CA VAL A 14 -0.21 -6.43 -1.46
C VAL A 14 -1.36 -6.34 -2.46
N ILE A 15 -2.53 -5.84 -2.06
CA ILE A 15 -3.70 -5.73 -2.94
C ILE A 15 -3.40 -4.78 -4.10
N THR A 16 -2.78 -3.63 -3.82
CA THR A 16 -2.44 -2.66 -4.86
C THR A 16 -1.40 -3.20 -5.83
N GLY A 17 -0.36 -3.89 -5.34
CA GLY A 17 0.61 -4.57 -6.20
C GLY A 17 -0.02 -5.66 -7.05
N LEU A 18 -0.91 -6.48 -6.48
CA LEU A 18 -1.67 -7.49 -7.20
C LEU A 18 -2.57 -6.87 -8.27
N LEU A 19 -3.22 -5.74 -8.00
CA LEU A 19 -4.03 -5.04 -8.99
C LEU A 19 -3.21 -4.58 -10.20
N VAL A 20 -2.03 -4.01 -9.96
CA VAL A 20 -1.11 -3.57 -11.02
C VAL A 20 -0.67 -4.76 -11.88
N VAL A 21 -0.19 -5.83 -11.23
CA VAL A 21 0.29 -7.03 -11.92
C VAL A 21 -0.84 -7.77 -12.64
N ALA A 22 -2.03 -7.86 -12.03
CA ALA A 22 -3.20 -8.46 -12.65
C ALA A 22 -3.64 -7.66 -13.88
N ASN A 23 -3.60 -6.32 -13.84
CA ASN A 23 -3.94 -5.53 -15.02
C ASN A 23 -2.96 -5.76 -16.17
N GLN A 24 -1.65 -5.77 -15.89
CA GLN A 24 -0.62 -5.98 -16.91
C GLN A 24 -0.59 -7.43 -17.42
N GLY A 25 -0.76 -8.42 -16.53
CA GLY A 25 -0.63 -9.84 -16.84
C GLY A 25 -1.89 -10.51 -17.35
N LEU A 26 -3.09 -10.07 -16.92
CA LEU A 26 -4.38 -10.60 -17.39
C LEU A 26 -5.02 -9.72 -18.47
N GLY A 27 -4.39 -8.61 -18.85
CA GLY A 27 -4.88 -7.73 -19.92
C GLY A 27 -6.23 -7.09 -19.60
N LEU A 28 -6.46 -6.71 -18.33
CA LEU A 28 -7.75 -6.19 -17.84
C LEU A 28 -8.17 -4.85 -18.49
N ASN A 29 -7.34 -4.27 -19.38
CA ASN A 29 -7.59 -3.04 -20.13
C ASN A 29 -8.04 -1.86 -19.26
N LEU A 30 -7.65 -1.86 -17.98
CA LEU A 30 -7.91 -0.72 -17.13
C LEU A 30 -6.97 0.42 -17.53
N PRO A 31 -7.46 1.67 -17.52
CA PRO A 31 -6.64 2.84 -17.80
C PRO A 31 -5.44 2.86 -16.86
N GLU A 32 -4.23 2.89 -17.44
CA GLU A 32 -2.97 2.85 -16.68
C GLU A 32 -2.87 4.03 -15.72
N GLU A 33 -3.32 5.21 -16.15
CA GLU A 33 -3.38 6.42 -15.32
C GLU A 33 -4.23 6.23 -14.06
N SER A 34 -5.37 5.54 -14.16
CA SER A 34 -6.23 5.23 -13.01
C SER A 34 -5.53 4.29 -12.03
N ILE A 35 -4.85 3.26 -12.53
CA ILE A 35 -4.12 2.30 -11.69
C ILE A 35 -2.96 2.97 -10.98
N LEU A 36 -2.18 3.78 -11.70
CA LEU A 36 -1.06 4.51 -11.12
C LEU A 36 -1.54 5.54 -10.11
N THR A 37 -2.70 6.17 -10.33
CA THR A 37 -3.33 7.06 -9.35
C THR A 37 -3.68 6.30 -8.07
N VAL A 38 -4.34 5.14 -8.18
CA VAL A 38 -4.68 4.31 -7.02
C VAL A 38 -3.41 3.82 -6.31
N ALA A 39 -2.39 3.43 -7.06
CA ALA A 39 -1.09 3.03 -6.52
C ALA A 39 -0.39 4.18 -5.78
N GLY A 40 -0.38 5.38 -6.36
CA GLY A 40 0.19 6.58 -5.74
C GLY A 40 -0.50 6.94 -4.42
N VAL A 41 -1.83 6.88 -4.36
CA VAL A 41 -2.60 7.11 -3.13
C VAL A 41 -2.26 6.05 -2.07
N ALA A 42 -2.22 4.76 -2.46
CA ALA A 42 -1.89 3.67 -1.55
C ALA A 42 -0.47 3.83 -0.98
N VAL A 43 0.53 4.12 -1.83
CA VAL A 43 1.91 4.36 -1.40
C VAL A 43 1.99 5.54 -0.46
N THR A 44 1.33 6.66 -0.79
CA THR A 44 1.30 7.87 0.05
C THR A 44 0.74 7.56 1.44
N TYR A 45 -0.36 6.81 1.51
CA TYR A 45 -0.94 6.38 2.78
C TYR A 45 0.01 5.49 3.59
N ILE A 46 0.61 4.48 2.95
CA ILE A 46 1.54 3.55 3.60
C ILE A 46 2.75 4.30 4.17
N VAL A 47 3.34 5.21 3.41
CA VAL A 47 4.47 6.03 3.85
C VAL A 47 4.05 6.94 5.00
N GLY A 48 2.94 7.67 4.86
CA GLY A 48 2.44 8.57 5.91
C GLY A 48 2.18 7.86 7.23
N GLU A 49 1.46 6.73 7.18
CA GLU A 49 1.18 5.94 8.39
C GLU A 49 2.46 5.25 8.93
N SER A 50 3.45 4.95 8.10
CA SER A 50 4.76 4.47 8.57
C SER A 50 5.56 5.54 9.30
N VAL A 51 5.50 6.79 8.83
CA VAL A 51 6.12 7.95 9.52
C VAL A 51 5.44 8.20 10.87
N VAL A 52 4.10 8.19 10.91
CA VAL A 52 3.34 8.37 12.16
C VAL A 52 3.67 7.26 13.16
N ASP A 53 3.72 6.00 12.71
CA ASP A 53 4.11 4.87 13.57
C ASP A 53 5.53 5.00 14.10
N ALA A 54 6.47 5.46 13.27
CA ALA A 54 7.86 5.68 13.68
C ALA A 54 7.97 6.79 14.74
N LYS A 55 7.22 7.89 14.59
CA LYS A 55 7.15 8.98 15.57
C LYS A 55 6.56 8.50 16.90
N LYS A 56 5.41 7.81 16.87
CA LYS A 56 4.77 7.25 18.06
C LYS A 56 5.67 6.27 18.81
N LYS A 57 6.50 5.51 18.09
CA LYS A 57 7.48 4.60 18.69
C LYS A 57 8.67 5.35 19.32
N GLY A 58 9.01 6.53 18.82
CA GLY A 58 10.06 7.39 19.34
C GLY A 58 9.66 8.18 20.58
N GLU A 59 8.40 8.61 20.69
CA GLU A 59 7.85 9.35 21.84
C GLU A 59 7.62 8.47 23.10
N GLY A 60 7.71 7.15 22.96
CA GLY A 60 7.61 6.19 24.07
C GLY A 60 8.96 5.82 24.70
N LYS A 61 10.01 6.63 24.54
CA LYS A 61 11.32 6.49 25.18
C LYS A 61 11.62 7.68 26.07
#